data_AF-A0ABD5DW89-F1
#
_entry.id   AF-A0ABD5DW89-F1
#
_cell.length_a   1.000
_cell.length_b   1.000
_cell.length_c   1.000
_cell.angle_alpha   90.00
_cell.angle_beta   90.00
_cell.angle_gamma   90.00
#
_symmetry.space_group_name_H-M   'P 1'
#
loop_
_entity.id
_entity.type
_entity.pdbx_description
1 polymer ?
#
loop_
_entity_poly.entity_id
_entity_poly.type
_entity_poly.pdbx_seq_one_letter_code
_entity_poly.pdbx_strand_id
1 'polypeptide(L)'
;TTAITSVALGACLIEKHFTLDRNGGRPDDSFSLEPKELQQLCQGAKTAWQALGHVDYGRKSSEQGNAQFRRSLYFVKDLKAGDVIDESSIRSVRPGFGLPPKFYDEILGKKVTRDIVKNRPVKLEDIN
;
A
#
# COMPACT_ATOMS: atom_id res chain seq x y z
N THR A 1 -26.72 3.86 1.09
CA THR A 1 -25.46 4.25 0.41
C THR A 1 -25.18 5.72 0.51
N THR A 2 -26.01 6.63 -0.02
CA THR A 2 -25.75 8.10 0.01
C THR A 2 -25.41 8.63 1.40
N ALA A 3 -26.18 8.24 2.42
CA ALA A 3 -25.94 8.63 3.81
C ALA A 3 -24.60 8.11 4.38
N ILE A 4 -24.12 6.94 3.95
CA ILE A 4 -22.81 6.42 4.39
C ILE A 4 -21.70 7.16 3.64
N THR A 5 -21.87 7.39 2.34
CA THR A 5 -20.90 8.11 1.52
C THR A 5 -20.70 9.56 1.97
N SER A 6 -21.74 10.22 2.50
CA SER A 6 -21.60 11.60 3.00
C SER A 6 -20.61 11.71 4.16
N VAL A 7 -20.41 10.65 4.95
CA VAL A 7 -19.36 10.59 5.99
C VAL A 7 -17.99 10.82 5.39
N ALA A 8 -17.69 10.20 4.24
CA ALA A 8 -16.42 10.37 3.55
C ALA A 8 -16.23 11.80 2.99
N LEU A 9 -17.32 12.54 2.82
CA LEU A 9 -17.33 13.94 2.40
C LEU A 9 -17.35 14.92 3.59
N GLY A 10 -17.23 14.43 4.83
CA GLY A 10 -17.16 15.25 6.03
C GLY A 10 -18.50 15.55 6.70
N ALA A 11 -19.58 14.88 6.32
CA ALA A 11 -20.84 15.00 7.05
C ALA A 11 -20.67 14.53 8.51
N CYS A 12 -21.05 15.38 9.45
CA CYS A 12 -20.98 15.12 10.89
C CYS A 12 -22.33 14.69 11.49
N LEU A 13 -23.41 14.77 10.72
CA LEU A 13 -24.76 14.37 11.10
C LEU A 13 -25.46 13.71 9.91
N ILE A 14 -26.24 12.67 10.18
CA ILE A 14 -27.10 11.99 9.20
C ILE A 14 -28.51 11.94 9.78
N GLU A 15 -29.47 12.49 9.05
CA GLU A 15 -30.88 12.37 9.34
C GLU A 15 -31.56 11.48 8.30
N LYS A 16 -32.45 10.58 8.75
CA LYS A 16 -33.22 9.72 7.86
C LYS A 16 -34.57 9.35 8.49
N HIS A 17 -35.61 9.30 7.67
CA HIS A 17 -36.93 8.84 8.08
C HIS A 17 -36.87 7.39 8.60
N PHE A 18 -37.65 7.09 9.63
CA PHE A 18 -37.69 5.81 10.31
C PHE A 18 -39.13 5.44 10.67
N THR A 19 -39.48 4.16 10.51
CA THR A 19 -40.78 3.59 10.88
C THR A 19 -40.57 2.22 11.53
N LEU A 20 -41.53 1.76 12.33
CA LEU A 20 -41.47 0.41 12.93
C LEU A 20 -41.95 -0.67 11.95
N ASP A 21 -42.82 -0.30 11.01
CA ASP A 21 -43.39 -1.18 9.99
C ASP A 21 -43.85 -0.34 8.80
N ARG A 22 -43.26 -0.56 7.62
CA ARG A 22 -43.62 0.16 6.39
C ARG A 22 -45.02 -0.17 5.87
N ASN A 23 -45.66 -1.21 6.40
CA ASN A 23 -47.02 -1.57 6.01
C ASN A 23 -48.09 -0.79 6.79
N GLY A 24 -47.68 0.15 7.66
CA GLY A 24 -48.57 1.00 8.45
C GLY A 24 -49.40 2.02 7.65
N GLY A 25 -49.13 2.16 6.34
CA GLY A 25 -49.91 3.00 5.43
C GLY A 25 -49.71 4.51 5.60
N ARG A 26 -48.67 4.93 6.32
CA ARG A 26 -48.33 6.35 6.48
C ARG A 26 -47.68 6.90 5.20
N PRO A 27 -47.79 8.21 4.94
CA PRO A 27 -47.23 8.81 3.72
C PRO A 27 -45.74 8.52 3.51
N ASP A 28 -44.96 8.43 4.59
CA ASP A 28 -43.50 8.31 4.54
C ASP A 28 -43.00 6.86 4.65
N ASP A 29 -43.88 5.89 4.84
CA ASP A 29 -43.49 4.50 5.11
C ASP A 29 -42.70 3.89 3.95
N SER A 30 -43.08 4.19 2.70
CA SER A 30 -42.43 3.63 1.49
C SER A 30 -40.93 3.93 1.36
N PHE A 31 -40.41 4.96 2.04
CA PHE A 31 -39.01 5.38 1.99
C PHE A 31 -38.32 5.52 3.37
N SER A 32 -39.05 5.26 4.45
CA SER A 32 -38.53 5.26 5.83
C SER A 32 -37.72 4.00 6.11
N LEU A 33 -36.68 4.04 6.96
CA LEU A 33 -35.97 2.84 7.39
C LEU A 33 -36.77 2.06 8.45
N GLU A 34 -36.67 0.75 8.43
CA GLU A 34 -37.11 -0.13 9.53
C GLU A 34 -35.96 -0.42 10.53
N PRO A 35 -36.23 -1.00 11.72
CA PRO A 35 -35.23 -1.23 12.77
C PRO A 35 -33.91 -1.85 12.27
N LYS A 36 -34.00 -2.88 11.43
CA LYS A 36 -32.83 -3.57 10.88
C LYS A 36 -32.02 -2.69 9.94
N GLU A 37 -32.68 -1.89 9.11
CA GLU A 37 -32.02 -1.02 8.14
C GLU A 37 -31.41 0.21 8.82
N LEU A 38 -32.03 0.74 9.88
CA LEU A 38 -31.43 1.78 10.70
C LEU A 38 -30.16 1.26 11.40
N GLN A 39 -30.20 0.03 11.95
CA GLN A 39 -29.02 -0.60 12.52
C GLN A 39 -27.89 -0.73 11.48
N GLN A 40 -28.22 -1.14 10.25
CA GLN A 40 -27.26 -1.22 9.15
C GLN A 40 -26.69 0.16 8.77
N LEU A 41 -27.52 1.21 8.75
CA LEU A 41 -27.06 2.58 8.50
C LEU A 41 -26.06 3.03 9.58
N CYS A 42 -26.40 2.83 10.86
CA CYS A 42 -25.53 3.18 11.98
C CYS A 42 -24.18 2.45 11.92
N GLN A 43 -24.22 1.13 11.68
CA GLN A 43 -23.00 0.33 11.57
C GLN A 43 -22.17 0.75 10.36
N GLY A 44 -22.80 0.96 9.20
CA GLY A 44 -22.13 1.39 7.98
C GLY A 44 -21.50 2.78 8.12
N ALA A 45 -22.21 3.74 8.73
CA ALA A 45 -21.69 5.08 8.99
C ALA A 45 -20.49 5.04 9.94
N LYS A 46 -20.55 4.23 11.01
CA LYS A 46 -19.43 4.04 11.94
C LYS A 46 -18.22 3.43 11.25
N THR A 47 -18.42 2.39 10.44
CA THR A 47 -17.34 1.76 9.66
C THR A 47 -16.72 2.75 8.68
N ALA A 48 -17.52 3.53 7.96
CA ALA A 48 -17.02 4.56 7.04
C ALA A 48 -16.19 5.63 7.76
N TRP A 49 -16.68 6.10 8.91
CA TRP A 49 -15.97 7.08 9.73
C TRP A 49 -14.63 6.53 10.25
N GLN A 50 -14.62 5.29 10.76
CA GLN A 50 -13.38 4.62 11.19
C GLN A 50 -12.40 4.41 10.04
N ALA A 51 -12.89 4.14 8.82
CA ALA A 51 -12.08 3.91 7.64
C ALA A 51 -11.38 5.18 7.11
N LEU A 52 -11.88 6.38 7.45
CA LEU A 52 -11.18 7.64 7.13
C LEU A 52 -9.78 7.67 7.74
N GLY A 53 -9.63 7.11 8.95
CA GLY A 53 -8.37 7.05 9.65
C GLY A 53 -7.69 8.42 9.81
N HIS A 54 -6.37 8.41 9.75
CA HIS A 54 -5.54 9.61 9.77
C HIS A 54 -4.48 9.50 8.68
N VAL A 55 -4.06 10.64 8.12
CA VAL A 55 -2.96 10.69 7.16
C VAL A 55 -1.69 10.20 7.84
N ASP A 56 -1.11 9.14 7.29
CA ASP A 56 0.13 8.53 7.77
C ASP A 56 0.89 7.97 6.58
N TYR A 57 2.09 8.51 6.33
CA TYR A 57 3.01 8.06 5.28
C TYR A 57 4.02 7.03 5.80
N GLY A 58 3.95 6.68 7.09
CA GLY A 58 4.74 5.63 7.69
C GLY A 58 4.38 4.26 7.14
N ARG A 59 5.38 3.38 7.12
CA ARG A 59 5.19 1.99 6.73
C ARG A 59 4.37 1.27 7.80
N LYS A 60 3.24 0.68 7.41
CA LYS A 60 2.41 -0.08 8.35
C LYS A 60 3.13 -1.38 8.76
N SER A 61 2.85 -1.87 9.96
CA SER A 61 3.42 -3.13 10.46
C SER A 61 3.15 -4.30 9.51
N SER A 62 1.95 -4.36 8.93
CA SER A 62 1.55 -5.33 7.90
C SER A 62 2.40 -5.27 6.63
N GLU A 63 3.06 -4.14 6.34
CA GLU A 63 3.89 -3.97 5.15
C GLU A 63 5.38 -4.27 5.38
N GLN A 64 5.81 -4.46 6.64
CA GLN A 64 7.21 -4.69 6.97
C GLN A 64 7.70 -6.00 6.33
N GLY A 65 6.95 -7.10 6.51
CA GLY A 65 7.25 -8.40 5.92
C GLY A 65 7.27 -8.38 4.38
N ASN A 66 6.58 -7.42 3.76
CA ASN A 66 6.55 -7.29 2.30
C ASN A 66 7.82 -6.66 1.71
N ALA A 67 8.77 -6.18 2.54
CA ALA A 67 10.03 -5.61 2.07
C ALA A 67 10.79 -6.57 1.16
N GLN A 68 10.84 -7.85 1.54
CA GLN A 68 11.53 -8.90 0.81
C GLN A 68 10.96 -9.16 -0.59
N PHE A 69 9.71 -8.76 -0.87
CA PHE A 69 9.09 -8.96 -2.18
C PHE A 69 9.24 -7.74 -3.09
N ARG A 70 9.88 -6.66 -2.62
CA ARG A 70 10.19 -5.49 -3.45
C ARG A 70 11.33 -5.81 -4.42
N ARG A 71 11.45 -5.03 -5.47
CA ARG A 71 12.62 -5.13 -6.36
C ARG A 71 13.83 -4.49 -5.67
N SER A 72 15.00 -5.08 -5.89
CA SER A 72 16.30 -4.54 -5.52
C SER A 72 17.32 -4.85 -6.60
N LEU A 73 18.51 -4.29 -6.51
CA LEU A 73 19.56 -4.44 -7.52
C LEU A 73 20.32 -5.76 -7.30
N TYR A 74 20.48 -6.51 -8.38
CA TYR A 74 21.25 -7.75 -8.42
C TYR A 74 22.26 -7.71 -9.55
N PHE A 75 23.40 -8.34 -9.33
CA PHE A 75 24.36 -8.62 -10.39
C PHE A 75 23.83 -9.73 -11.30
N VAL A 76 23.90 -9.55 -12.61
CA VAL A 76 23.38 -10.51 -13.61
C VAL A 76 24.46 -11.18 -14.45
N LYS A 77 25.73 -10.81 -14.22
CA LYS A 77 26.92 -11.49 -14.72
C LYS A 77 27.97 -11.59 -13.61
N ASP A 78 28.94 -12.47 -13.80
CA ASP A 78 30.09 -12.56 -12.90
C ASP A 78 31.01 -11.34 -13.12
N LEU A 79 31.61 -10.81 -12.05
CA LEU A 79 32.57 -9.71 -12.09
C LEU A 79 33.80 -10.07 -11.24
N LYS A 80 34.97 -9.60 -11.65
CA LYS A 80 36.21 -9.68 -10.89
C LYS A 80 36.46 -8.41 -10.11
N ALA A 81 37.18 -8.52 -9.00
CA ALA A 81 37.60 -7.36 -8.22
C ALA A 81 38.26 -6.30 -9.13
N GLY A 82 37.77 -5.06 -9.06
CA GLY A 82 38.22 -3.94 -9.90
C GLY A 82 37.40 -3.72 -11.18
N ASP A 83 36.51 -4.63 -11.56
CA ASP A 83 35.63 -4.46 -12.73
C ASP A 83 34.64 -3.32 -12.52
N VAL A 84 34.33 -2.60 -13.60
CA VAL A 84 33.38 -1.49 -13.60
C VAL A 84 31.94 -2.03 -13.71
N ILE A 85 31.05 -1.48 -12.89
CA ILE A 85 29.62 -1.76 -12.94
C ILE A 85 29.01 -0.97 -14.11
N ASP A 86 28.53 -1.68 -15.12
CA ASP A 86 27.85 -1.11 -16.27
C ASP A 86 26.37 -1.53 -16.29
N GLU A 87 25.61 -1.05 -17.27
CA GLU A 87 24.19 -1.39 -17.41
C GLU A 87 23.96 -2.89 -17.61
N SER A 88 24.90 -3.64 -18.18
CA SER A 88 24.81 -5.10 -18.33
C SER A 88 25.20 -5.87 -17.07
N SER A 89 25.86 -5.23 -16.11
CA SER A 89 26.27 -5.83 -14.83
C SER A 89 25.12 -6.04 -13.87
N ILE A 90 24.12 -5.14 -13.89
CA ILE A 90 23.08 -5.08 -12.85
C ILE A 90 21.66 -5.02 -13.43
N ARG A 91 20.70 -5.58 -12.69
CA ARG A 91 19.27 -5.47 -12.97
C ARG A 91 18.49 -5.23 -11.68
N SER A 92 17.41 -4.47 -11.78
CA SER A 92 16.37 -4.41 -10.76
C SER A 92 15.53 -5.68 -10.85
N VAL A 93 15.55 -6.54 -9.84
CA VAL A 93 14.75 -7.79 -9.80
C VAL A 93 14.28 -8.05 -8.37
N ARG A 94 13.33 -8.96 -8.20
CA ARG A 94 12.96 -9.48 -6.86
C ARG A 94 13.91 -10.64 -6.52
N PRO A 95 14.13 -10.95 -5.23
CA PRO A 95 13.58 -10.32 -4.02
C PRO A 95 14.28 -9.01 -3.61
N GLY A 96 13.85 -8.42 -2.49
CA GLY A 96 14.27 -7.12 -1.98
C GLY A 96 15.45 -7.20 -1.01
N PHE A 97 16.48 -8.00 -1.33
CA PHE A 97 17.66 -8.21 -0.45
C PHE A 97 18.91 -7.42 -0.87
N GLY A 98 18.91 -6.79 -2.04
CA GLY A 98 19.98 -5.90 -2.49
C GLY A 98 19.66 -4.43 -2.28
N LEU A 99 20.48 -3.56 -2.87
CA LEU A 99 20.25 -2.12 -2.84
C LEU A 99 18.92 -1.73 -3.49
N PRO A 100 18.20 -0.74 -2.93
CA PRO A 100 17.03 -0.16 -3.58
C PRO A 100 17.32 0.31 -5.02
N PRO A 101 16.39 0.12 -5.98
CA PRO A 101 16.63 0.51 -7.38
C PRO A 101 16.93 1.99 -7.61
N LYS A 102 16.57 2.87 -6.66
CA LYS A 102 16.93 4.31 -6.72
C LYS A 102 18.43 4.58 -6.73
N PHE A 103 19.25 3.60 -6.35
CA PHE A 103 20.72 3.70 -6.39
C PHE A 103 21.31 3.24 -7.72
N TYR A 104 20.49 2.84 -8.70
CA TYR A 104 20.96 2.29 -9.97
C TYR A 104 21.97 3.22 -10.66
N ASP A 105 21.60 4.48 -10.87
CA ASP A 105 22.47 5.46 -11.55
C ASP A 105 23.70 5.82 -10.72
N GLU A 106 23.60 5.78 -9.38
CA GLU A 106 24.71 6.09 -8.49
C GLU A 106 25.81 5.02 -8.54
N ILE A 107 25.45 3.75 -8.78
CA ILE A 107 26.42 2.64 -8.78
C ILE A 107 27.01 2.36 -10.16
N LEU A 108 26.43 2.89 -11.23
CA LEU A 108 27.02 2.79 -12.57
C LEU A 108 28.36 3.54 -12.60
N GLY A 109 29.36 2.93 -13.24
CA GLY A 109 30.72 3.47 -13.31
C GLY A 109 31.59 3.20 -12.07
N LYS A 110 31.00 2.76 -10.94
CA LYS A 110 31.75 2.32 -9.77
C LYS A 110 32.42 0.98 -10.00
N LYS A 111 33.38 0.62 -9.14
CA LYS A 111 34.13 -0.65 -9.25
C LYS A 111 33.75 -1.62 -8.16
N VAL A 112 33.74 -2.91 -8.46
CA VAL A 112 33.54 -3.93 -7.42
C VAL A 112 34.80 -4.13 -6.59
N THR A 113 34.65 -4.29 -5.27
CA THR A 113 35.77 -4.44 -4.32
C THR A 113 36.25 -5.89 -4.19
N ARG A 114 35.44 -6.84 -4.66
CA ARG A 114 35.71 -8.29 -4.62
C ARG A 114 35.09 -8.99 -5.82
N ASP A 115 35.47 -10.25 -6.02
CA ASP A 115 34.83 -11.12 -7.02
C ASP A 115 33.34 -11.32 -6.69
N ILE A 116 32.49 -11.13 -7.70
CA ILE A 116 31.05 -11.26 -7.62
C ILE A 116 30.58 -12.39 -8.53
N VAL A 117 29.74 -13.26 -7.99
CA VAL A 117 29.00 -14.28 -8.76
C VAL A 117 27.64 -13.71 -9.15
N LYS A 118 27.19 -14.01 -10.37
CA LYS A 118 25.87 -13.65 -10.88
C LYS A 118 24.74 -14.08 -9.93
N ASN A 119 23.62 -13.38 -10.00
CA ASN A 119 22.43 -13.54 -9.16
C ASN A 119 22.65 -13.22 -7.68
N ARG A 120 23.72 -12.50 -7.34
CA ARG A 120 23.92 -11.96 -5.99
C ARG A 120 23.27 -10.58 -5.84
N PRO A 121 22.67 -10.28 -4.67
CA PRO A 121 22.18 -8.95 -4.38
C PRO A 121 23.36 -7.97 -4.34
N VAL A 122 23.20 -6.80 -4.96
CA VAL A 122 24.17 -5.72 -4.83
C VAL A 122 24.13 -5.20 -3.40
N LYS A 123 25.28 -5.12 -2.72
CA LYS A 123 25.42 -4.46 -1.42
C LYS A 123 26.43 -3.33 -1.52
N LEU A 124 26.30 -2.34 -0.64
CA LEU A 124 27.25 -1.23 -0.54
C LEU A 124 28.70 -1.70 -0.27
N GLU A 125 28.88 -2.77 0.51
CA GLU A 125 30.20 -3.37 0.79
C GLU A 125 30.90 -3.93 -0.45
N ASP A 126 30.16 -4.22 -1.53
CA ASP A 126 30.70 -4.76 -2.78
C ASP A 126 31.26 -3.67 -3.71
N ILE A 127 31.07 -2.39 -3.38
CA ILE A 127 31.24 -1.28 -4.32
C ILE A 127 32.22 -0.25 -3.73
N ASN A 128 33.15 0.21 -4.56
CA ASN A 128 34.03 1.36 -4.30
C ASN A 128 33.47 2.60 -5.01
#